data_AF-A0A520U3Y2-F1
#
_entry.id   AF-A0A520U3Y2-F1
#
_cell.length_a   1.000
_cell.length_b   1.000
_cell.length_c   1.000
_cell.angle_alpha   90.00
_cell.angle_beta   90.00
_cell.angle_gamma   90.00
#
_symmetry.space_group_name_H-M   'P 1'
#
loop_
_entity.id
_entity.type
_entity.pdbx_description
1 polymer ?
#
loop_
_entity_poly.entity_id
_entity_poly.type
_entity_poly.pdbx_seq_one_letter_code
_entity_poly.pdbx_strand_id
1 'polypeptide(L)'
;MIRSPRKIHKYLSLAISIQLLLWTISGIYFSFNKIEDIRGGQYLKPKEAIETSKGIKIEAQQALDLVAEKTYLTPKAVIEITEEESGAEYRGRSLPLYKIETISEDSKEINIYVDPFSKEIVAVRSNQWRIWDFMWGIHIMDWNERDNIGNIFLKIFSILALISALSGIYLFFNSSSKPKS
;
A
#
# COMPACT_ATOMS: atom_id res chain seq x y z
N MET A 1 11.39 3.79 41.97
CA MET A 1 11.30 5.00 41.13
C MET A 1 9.99 4.96 40.32
N ILE A 2 8.88 5.38 40.92
CA ILE A 2 7.55 5.37 40.27
C ILE A 2 7.49 6.62 39.37
N ARG A 3 7.48 6.44 38.04
CA ARG A 3 7.30 7.55 37.10
C ARG A 3 5.96 8.23 37.42
N SER A 4 5.98 9.56 37.59
CA SER A 4 4.77 10.33 37.88
C SER A 4 3.71 10.05 36.81
N PRO A 5 2.48 9.64 37.18
CA PRO A 5 1.42 9.27 36.23
C PRO A 5 1.11 10.39 35.22
N ARG A 6 1.36 11.65 35.59
CA ARG A 6 1.23 12.82 34.70
C ARG A 6 2.23 12.80 33.54
N LYS A 7 3.47 12.37 33.79
CA LYS A 7 4.50 12.25 32.73
C LYS A 7 4.12 11.13 31.76
N ILE A 8 3.67 9.99 32.27
CA ILE A 8 3.23 8.84 31.45
C ILE A 8 2.07 9.25 30.54
N HIS A 9 1.04 9.89 31.10
CA HIS A 9 -0.11 10.36 30.32
C HIS A 9 0.32 11.36 29.23
N LYS A 10 1.20 12.32 29.54
CA LYS A 10 1.68 13.30 28.54
C LYS A 10 2.35 12.63 27.33
N TYR A 11 3.26 11.69 27.55
CA TYR A 11 3.97 11.03 26.45
C TYR A 11 3.08 10.04 25.69
N LEU A 12 2.19 9.32 26.39
CA LEU A 12 1.23 8.41 25.77
C LEU A 12 0.24 9.16 24.87
N SER A 13 -0.34 10.25 25.38
CA SER A 13 -1.26 11.08 24.59
C SER A 13 -0.55 11.70 23.39
N LEU A 14 0.71 12.13 23.52
CA LEU A 14 1.49 12.63 22.38
C LEU A 14 1.70 11.56 21.31
N ALA A 15 2.09 10.34 21.70
CA ALA A 15 2.27 9.23 20.76
C ALA A 15 0.97 8.89 20.02
N ILE A 16 -0.16 8.87 20.74
CA ILE A 16 -1.48 8.64 20.15
C ILE A 16 -1.85 9.78 19.18
N SER A 17 -1.65 11.03 19.57
CA SER A 17 -1.94 12.17 18.69
C SER A 17 -1.09 12.16 17.41
N ILE A 18 0.19 11.80 17.48
CA ILE A 18 1.06 11.69 16.31
C ILE A 18 0.53 10.63 15.35
N GLN A 19 0.19 9.45 15.85
CA GLN A 19 -0.32 8.39 14.99
C GLN A 19 -1.70 8.72 14.41
N LEU A 20 -2.60 9.37 15.16
CA LEU A 20 -3.88 9.89 14.62
C LEU A 20 -3.66 10.93 13.52
N LEU A 21 -2.64 11.78 13.66
CA LEU A 21 -2.27 12.75 12.63
C LEU A 21 -1.77 12.04 11.36
N LEU A 22 -0.88 11.05 11.49
CA LEU A 22 -0.44 10.22 10.37
C LEU A 22 -1.63 9.50 9.70
N TRP A 23 -2.58 9.04 10.51
CA TRP A 23 -3.79 8.39 10.02
C TRP A 23 -4.67 9.34 9.20
N THR A 24 -4.80 10.58 9.68
CA THR A 24 -5.55 11.65 9.00
C THR A 24 -4.86 12.07 7.69
N ILE A 25 -3.55 12.28 7.70
CA ILE A 25 -2.77 12.67 6.52
C ILE A 25 -2.87 11.58 5.43
N SER A 26 -2.68 10.31 5.80
CA SER A 26 -2.81 9.19 4.86
C SER A 26 -4.25 9.02 4.35
N GLY A 27 -5.26 9.17 5.22
CA GLY A 27 -6.67 9.14 4.82
C GLY A 27 -7.05 10.26 3.84
N ILE A 28 -6.57 11.48 4.08
CA ILE A 28 -6.70 12.61 3.14
C ILE A 28 -6.04 12.24 1.82
N TYR A 29 -4.79 11.77 1.84
CA TYR A 29 -4.10 11.34 0.63
C TYR A 29 -4.93 10.32 -0.17
N PHE A 30 -5.49 9.29 0.48
CA PHE A 30 -6.33 8.30 -0.21
C PHE A 30 -7.60 8.90 -0.81
N SER A 31 -8.24 9.87 -0.14
CA SER A 31 -9.46 10.51 -0.65
C SER A 31 -9.25 11.31 -1.94
N PHE A 32 -8.04 11.82 -2.18
CA PHE A 32 -7.70 12.63 -3.36
C PHE A 32 -7.07 11.80 -4.49
N ASN A 33 -6.74 10.54 -4.27
CA ASN A 33 -6.04 9.69 -5.23
C ASN A 33 -6.92 8.49 -5.62
N LYS A 34 -7.29 8.39 -6.90
CA LYS A 34 -8.13 7.30 -7.41
C LYS A 34 -7.36 5.99 -7.44
N ILE A 35 -7.92 4.93 -6.87
CA ILE A 35 -7.24 3.65 -6.74
C ILE A 35 -6.98 2.97 -8.08
N GLU A 36 -7.77 3.27 -9.10
CA GLU A 36 -7.58 2.80 -10.47
C GLU A 36 -6.26 3.32 -11.05
N ASP A 37 -5.94 4.59 -10.77
CA ASP A 37 -4.70 5.24 -11.22
C ASP A 37 -3.47 4.67 -10.49
N ILE A 38 -3.64 4.38 -9.20
CA ILE A 38 -2.63 3.72 -8.36
C ILE A 38 -2.32 2.32 -8.88
N ARG A 39 -3.33 1.58 -9.31
CA ARG A 39 -3.18 0.21 -9.85
C ARG A 39 -2.61 0.20 -11.26
N GLY A 40 -2.44 1.36 -11.89
CA GLY A 40 -1.80 1.48 -13.19
C GLY A 40 -2.72 1.13 -14.37
N GLY A 41 -4.04 1.20 -14.18
CA GLY A 41 -5.00 0.87 -15.25
C GLY A 41 -4.82 1.72 -16.50
N GLN A 42 -4.40 2.98 -16.35
CA GLN A 42 -4.08 3.91 -17.43
C GLN A 42 -2.92 3.47 -18.34
N TYR A 43 -2.08 2.54 -17.89
CA TYR A 43 -0.96 2.04 -18.69
C TYR A 43 -1.33 0.81 -19.52
N LEU A 44 -2.49 0.20 -19.25
CA LEU A 44 -2.96 -0.99 -19.92
C LEU A 44 -3.83 -0.61 -21.12
N LYS A 45 -3.60 -1.28 -22.24
CA LYS A 45 -4.53 -1.22 -23.38
C LYS A 45 -5.78 -2.05 -23.06
N PRO A 46 -6.96 -1.70 -23.63
CA PRO A 46 -8.18 -2.47 -23.45
C PRO A 46 -7.97 -3.96 -23.74
N LYS A 47 -8.43 -4.82 -22.82
CA LYS A 47 -8.30 -6.28 -22.94
C LYS A 47 -9.23 -6.78 -24.04
N GLU A 48 -8.68 -7.20 -25.18
CA GLU A 48 -9.41 -8.09 -26.08
C GLU A 48 -9.50 -9.47 -25.41
N ALA A 49 -10.70 -10.03 -25.36
CA ALA A 49 -10.98 -11.30 -24.71
C ALA A 49 -10.42 -12.45 -25.56
N ILE A 50 -9.11 -12.71 -25.43
CA ILE A 50 -8.48 -13.91 -25.96
C ILE A 50 -8.49 -14.95 -24.85
N GLU A 51 -9.15 -16.08 -25.09
CA GLU A 51 -9.12 -17.25 -24.22
C GLU A 51 -7.66 -17.69 -24.02
N THR A 52 -7.15 -17.47 -22.81
CA THR A 52 -5.78 -17.83 -22.44
C THR A 52 -5.79 -19.29 -22.01
N SER A 53 -5.39 -20.19 -22.90
CA SER A 53 -5.08 -21.56 -22.51
C SER A 53 -3.96 -21.50 -21.46
N LYS A 54 -4.17 -22.08 -20.26
CA LYS A 54 -3.07 -22.34 -19.32
C LYS A 54 -1.99 -23.13 -20.07
N GLY A 55 -0.89 -22.47 -20.38
CA GLY A 55 0.08 -22.94 -21.36
C GLY A 55 1.48 -23.08 -20.78
N ILE A 56 2.37 -23.59 -21.63
CA ILE A 56 3.82 -23.67 -21.41
C ILE A 56 4.34 -22.28 -21.04
N LYS A 57 5.28 -22.24 -20.09
CA LYS A 57 5.99 -21.04 -19.65
C LYS A 57 6.55 -20.29 -20.87
N ILE A 58 6.21 -19.01 -21.02
CA ILE A 58 6.76 -18.17 -22.08
C ILE A 58 8.22 -17.83 -21.84
N GLU A 59 8.96 -17.58 -22.91
CA GLU A 59 10.33 -17.09 -22.83
C GLU A 59 10.39 -15.60 -22.47
N ALA A 60 11.54 -15.15 -21.97
CA ALA A 60 11.75 -13.77 -21.52
C ALA A 60 11.50 -12.74 -22.64
N GLN A 61 11.90 -13.04 -23.89
CA GLN A 61 11.65 -12.16 -25.03
C GLN A 61 10.15 -12.04 -25.34
N GLN A 62 9.41 -13.15 -25.29
CA GLN A 62 7.96 -13.16 -25.50
C GLN A 62 7.23 -12.34 -24.42
N ALA A 63 7.76 -12.30 -23.20
CA ALA A 63 7.21 -11.49 -22.13
C ALA A 63 7.39 -9.97 -22.41
N LEU A 64 8.53 -9.57 -22.97
CA LEU A 64 8.76 -8.18 -23.41
C LEU A 64 7.78 -7.79 -24.52
N ASP A 65 7.64 -8.65 -25.53
CA ASP A 65 6.75 -8.41 -26.67
C ASP A 65 5.29 -8.29 -26.20
N LEU A 66 4.86 -9.17 -25.29
CA LEU A 66 3.54 -9.14 -24.68
C LEU A 66 3.27 -7.83 -23.94
N VAL A 67 4.25 -7.30 -23.21
CA VAL A 67 4.08 -6.02 -22.51
C VAL A 67 4.01 -4.85 -23.50
N ALA A 68 4.84 -4.84 -24.54
CA ALA A 68 4.76 -3.82 -25.59
C ALA A 68 3.40 -3.85 -26.30
N GLU A 69 2.84 -5.05 -26.52
CA GLU A 69 1.53 -5.24 -27.14
C GLU A 69 0.40 -4.76 -26.23
N LYS A 70 0.39 -5.19 -24.96
CA LYS A 70 -0.72 -4.96 -24.01
C LYS A 70 -0.66 -3.64 -23.24
N THR A 71 0.42 -2.87 -23.36
CA THR A 71 0.58 -1.61 -22.64
C THR A 71 1.00 -0.46 -23.55
N TYR A 72 0.90 0.77 -23.04
CA TYR A 72 1.43 1.98 -23.69
C TYR A 72 2.89 2.26 -23.29
N LEU A 73 3.61 1.25 -22.80
CA LEU A 73 4.94 1.40 -22.20
C LEU A 73 6.00 0.71 -23.03
N THR A 74 7.22 1.23 -22.99
CA THR A 74 8.37 0.68 -23.70
C THR A 74 9.18 -0.22 -22.77
N PRO A 75 9.25 -1.55 -23.02
CA PRO A 75 10.06 -2.47 -22.23
C PRO A 75 11.56 -2.22 -22.41
N LYS A 76 12.34 -2.36 -21.32
CA LYS A 76 13.80 -2.21 -21.31
C LYS A 76 14.52 -3.48 -20.90
N ALA A 77 14.07 -4.11 -19.82
CA ALA A 77 14.73 -5.27 -19.24
C ALA A 77 13.69 -6.21 -18.63
N VAL A 78 14.05 -7.48 -18.54
CA VAL A 78 13.24 -8.53 -17.92
C VAL A 78 14.09 -9.30 -16.91
N ILE A 79 13.53 -9.49 -15.73
CA ILE A 79 14.14 -10.22 -14.62
C ILE A 79 13.16 -11.31 -14.20
N GLU A 80 13.63 -12.55 -14.12
CA GLU A 80 12.84 -13.64 -13.57
C GLU A 80 12.96 -13.66 -12.04
N ILE A 81 11.81 -13.67 -11.39
CA ILE A 81 11.68 -13.76 -9.94
C ILE A 81 11.15 -15.15 -9.62
N THR A 82 11.92 -15.89 -8.82
CA THR A 82 11.61 -17.27 -8.42
C THR A 82 11.49 -17.43 -6.91
N GLU A 83 11.90 -16.43 -6.15
CA GLU A 83 11.91 -16.43 -4.69
C GLU A 83 11.06 -15.29 -4.13
N GLU A 84 10.49 -15.51 -2.95
CA GLU A 84 9.74 -14.48 -2.23
C GLU A 84 10.71 -13.61 -1.41
N GLU A 85 10.49 -12.30 -1.44
CA GLU A 85 11.21 -11.32 -0.66
C GLU A 85 10.23 -10.48 0.16
N SER A 86 10.50 -10.32 1.46
CA SER A 86 9.63 -9.56 2.37
C SER A 86 9.55 -8.09 1.96
N GLY A 87 8.32 -7.56 1.90
CA GLY A 87 8.07 -6.18 1.48
C GLY A 87 8.25 -5.91 -0.02
N ALA A 88 8.49 -6.93 -0.84
CA ALA A 88 8.62 -6.77 -2.28
C ALA A 88 7.36 -6.22 -2.95
N GLU A 89 7.51 -5.55 -4.10
CA GLU A 89 6.35 -4.98 -4.83
C GLU A 89 5.40 -6.06 -5.41
N TYR A 90 5.90 -7.30 -5.52
CA TYR A 90 5.19 -8.46 -6.07
C TYR A 90 4.67 -9.43 -5.01
N ARG A 91 4.72 -9.05 -3.72
CA ARG A 91 4.24 -9.88 -2.61
C ARG A 91 2.77 -10.31 -2.79
N GLY A 92 2.45 -11.52 -2.29
CA GLY A 92 1.14 -12.15 -2.39
C GLY A 92 0.80 -12.71 -3.78
N ARG A 93 1.79 -12.95 -4.65
CA ARG A 93 1.61 -13.47 -6.01
C ARG A 93 2.28 -14.81 -6.20
N SER A 94 1.71 -15.63 -7.09
CA SER A 94 2.29 -16.92 -7.47
C SER A 94 3.56 -16.72 -8.28
N LEU A 95 4.64 -17.36 -7.82
CA LEU A 95 5.92 -17.41 -8.52
C LEU A 95 6.00 -18.64 -9.44
N PRO A 96 6.86 -18.63 -10.47
CA PRO A 96 7.74 -17.54 -10.90
C PRO A 96 7.00 -16.36 -11.55
N LEU A 97 7.63 -15.18 -11.53
CA LEU A 97 7.13 -13.96 -12.19
C LEU A 97 8.22 -13.32 -13.05
N TYR A 98 7.82 -12.71 -14.16
CA TYR A 98 8.69 -11.78 -14.88
C TYR A 98 8.45 -10.35 -14.41
N LYS A 99 9.47 -9.73 -13.84
CA LYS A 99 9.54 -8.28 -13.64
C LYS A 99 10.10 -7.65 -14.91
N ILE A 100 9.30 -6.86 -15.56
CA ILE A 100 9.65 -6.12 -16.77
C ILE A 100 9.78 -4.64 -16.41
N GLU A 101 10.98 -4.11 -16.57
CA GLU A 101 11.26 -2.70 -16.36
C GLU A 101 10.88 -1.94 -17.62
N THR A 102 10.00 -0.95 -17.47
CA THR A 102 9.46 -0.17 -18.59
C THR A 102 9.60 1.32 -18.38
N ILE A 103 9.53 2.07 -19.46
CA ILE A 103 9.46 3.52 -19.46
C ILE A 103 8.23 4.01 -20.22
N SER A 104 7.56 5.02 -19.66
CA SER A 104 6.48 5.75 -20.34
C SER A 104 7.05 6.83 -21.27
N GLU A 105 6.23 7.34 -22.18
CA GLU A 105 6.57 8.51 -23.03
C GLU A 105 7.09 9.72 -22.20
N ASP A 106 6.46 9.97 -21.05
CA ASP A 106 6.88 11.00 -20.08
C ASP A 106 8.16 10.66 -19.28
N SER A 107 8.94 9.68 -19.71
CA SER A 107 10.14 9.20 -19.00
C SER A 107 9.90 8.67 -17.56
N LYS A 108 8.66 8.22 -17.27
CA LYS A 108 8.31 7.63 -15.97
C LYS A 108 8.68 6.14 -15.97
N GLU A 109 9.41 5.71 -14.94
CA GLU A 109 9.78 4.31 -14.74
C GLU A 109 8.66 3.51 -14.07
N ILE A 110 8.30 2.39 -14.69
CA ILE A 110 7.20 1.53 -14.26
C ILE A 110 7.65 0.08 -14.34
N ASN A 111 7.48 -0.66 -13.24
CA ASN A 111 7.70 -2.10 -13.23
C ASN A 111 6.38 -2.80 -13.54
N ILE A 112 6.41 -3.74 -14.47
CA ILE A 112 5.29 -4.60 -14.81
C ILE A 112 5.63 -6.02 -14.38
N TYR A 113 4.69 -6.68 -13.73
CA TYR A 113 4.82 -8.07 -13.34
C TYR A 113 3.88 -8.91 -14.19
N VAL A 114 4.45 -9.92 -14.84
CA VAL A 114 3.75 -10.84 -15.73
C VAL A 114 3.90 -12.25 -15.19
N ASP A 115 2.80 -12.99 -15.16
CA ASP A 115 2.82 -14.43 -14.92
C ASP A 115 3.22 -15.14 -16.22
N PRO A 116 4.34 -15.91 -16.21
CA PRO A 116 4.87 -16.52 -17.42
C PRO A 116 4.03 -17.70 -17.94
N PHE A 117 3.10 -18.25 -17.16
CA PHE A 117 2.22 -19.35 -17.58
C PHE A 117 0.86 -18.85 -18.08
N SER A 118 0.26 -17.90 -17.36
CA SER A 118 -1.05 -17.34 -17.74
C SER A 118 -0.94 -16.22 -18.78
N LYS A 119 0.25 -15.63 -18.96
CA LYS A 119 0.48 -14.49 -19.86
C LYS A 119 -0.33 -13.24 -19.45
N GLU A 120 -0.74 -13.18 -18.18
CA GLU A 120 -1.47 -12.05 -17.62
C GLU A 120 -0.51 -11.07 -16.92
N ILE A 121 -0.79 -9.78 -17.10
CA ILE A 121 -0.16 -8.72 -16.32
C ILE A 121 -0.82 -8.76 -14.93
N VAL A 122 -0.09 -9.24 -13.94
CA VAL A 122 -0.61 -9.42 -12.58
C VAL A 122 -0.52 -8.14 -11.76
N ALA A 123 0.44 -7.28 -12.08
CA ALA A 123 0.67 -6.03 -11.36
C ALA A 123 1.40 -4.98 -12.22
N VAL A 124 1.01 -3.73 -12.02
CA VAL A 124 1.72 -2.55 -12.51
C VAL A 124 2.19 -1.75 -11.29
N ARG A 125 3.45 -1.34 -11.27
CA ARG A 125 4.10 -0.67 -10.13
C ARG A 125 4.79 0.60 -10.59
N SER A 126 4.06 1.70 -10.42
CA SER A 126 4.53 3.06 -10.68
C SER A 126 5.04 3.71 -9.40
N ASN A 127 5.66 4.89 -9.52
CA ASN A 127 6.04 5.67 -8.34
C ASN A 127 4.84 6.10 -7.50
N GLN A 128 3.70 6.35 -8.17
CA GLN A 128 2.44 6.66 -7.50
C GLN A 128 1.96 5.47 -6.64
N TRP A 129 2.09 4.24 -7.15
CA TRP A 129 1.82 3.04 -6.37
C TRP A 129 2.72 2.93 -5.14
N ARG A 130 4.01 3.24 -5.26
CA ARG A 130 4.96 3.18 -4.13
C ARG A 130 4.60 4.16 -3.03
N ILE A 131 4.19 5.38 -3.38
CA ILE A 131 3.74 6.39 -2.41
C ILE A 131 2.46 5.91 -1.73
N TRP A 132 1.51 5.36 -2.50
CA TRP A 132 0.30 4.77 -1.94
C TRP A 132 0.62 3.63 -0.98
N ASP A 133 1.50 2.71 -1.36
CA ASP A 133 1.91 1.56 -0.55
C ASP A 133 2.63 1.99 0.74
N PHE A 134 3.45 3.03 0.64
CA PHE A 134 4.07 3.67 1.80
C PHE A 134 3.02 4.22 2.79
N MET A 135 2.10 5.04 2.28
CA MET A 135 1.01 5.62 3.07
C MET A 135 0.11 4.54 3.66
N TRP A 136 -0.15 3.47 2.89
CA TRP A 136 -0.96 2.33 3.32
C TRP A 136 -0.33 1.63 4.52
N GLY A 137 0.96 1.30 4.45
CA GLY A 137 1.67 0.69 5.59
C GLY A 137 1.64 1.54 6.86
N ILE A 138 1.76 2.88 6.73
CA ILE A 138 1.57 3.80 7.87
C ILE A 138 0.15 3.74 8.42
N HIS A 139 -0.84 3.72 7.53
CA HIS A 139 -2.26 3.79 7.85
C HIS A 139 -2.74 2.53 8.59
N ILE A 140 -2.32 1.34 8.14
CA ILE A 140 -2.70 0.06 8.76
C ILE A 140 -1.71 -0.42 9.81
N MET A 141 -0.62 0.31 10.04
CA MET A 141 0.45 -0.02 10.99
C MET A 141 1.07 -1.41 10.74
N ASP A 142 1.18 -1.78 9.46
CA ASP A 142 1.89 -2.97 8.99
C ASP A 142 3.00 -2.50 8.05
N TRP A 143 4.24 -2.57 8.53
CA TRP A 143 5.40 -1.98 7.85
C TRP A 143 6.16 -2.98 6.97
N ASN A 144 5.87 -4.27 7.11
CA ASN A 144 6.59 -5.33 6.39
C ASN A 144 5.79 -5.71 5.14
N GLU A 145 4.71 -6.48 5.32
CA GLU A 145 3.93 -7.04 4.22
C GLU A 145 2.82 -6.11 3.74
N ARG A 146 2.40 -5.16 4.60
CA ARG A 146 1.39 -4.14 4.29
C ARG A 146 0.07 -4.74 3.78
N ASP A 147 -0.29 -5.92 4.26
CA ASP A 147 -1.48 -6.67 3.85
C ASP A 147 -2.34 -7.08 5.05
N ASN A 148 -1.77 -7.09 6.26
CA ASN A 148 -2.43 -7.57 7.46
C ASN A 148 -3.07 -6.42 8.26
N ILE A 149 -4.31 -6.09 7.92
CA ILE A 149 -5.14 -5.14 8.67
C ILE A 149 -5.49 -5.68 10.08
N GLY A 150 -5.39 -7.00 10.31
CA GLY A 150 -5.67 -7.64 11.59
C GLY A 150 -4.50 -7.66 12.58
N ASN A 151 -3.42 -6.93 12.32
CA ASN A 151 -2.20 -6.98 13.12
C ASN A 151 -2.39 -6.45 14.56
N ILE A 152 -1.47 -6.82 15.45
CA ILE A 152 -1.55 -6.49 16.87
C ILE A 152 -1.38 -4.99 17.15
N PHE A 153 -0.56 -4.29 16.37
CA PHE A 153 -0.30 -2.86 16.55
C PHE A 153 -1.58 -2.05 16.31
N LEU A 154 -2.26 -2.31 15.19
CA LEU A 154 -3.51 -1.62 14.86
C LEU A 154 -4.61 -1.89 15.90
N LYS A 155 -4.72 -3.13 16.40
CA LYS A 155 -5.69 -3.49 17.45
C LYS A 155 -5.45 -2.73 18.74
N ILE A 156 -4.21 -2.71 19.25
CA ILE A 156 -3.84 -1.98 20.46
C ILE A 156 -4.12 -0.48 20.27
N PHE A 157 -3.69 0.07 19.14
CA PHE A 157 -3.83 1.49 18.87
C PHE A 157 -5.30 1.91 18.75
N SER A 158 -6.14 1.09 18.11
CA SER A 158 -7.58 1.35 17.97
C SER A 158 -8.29 1.41 19.34
N ILE A 159 -7.94 0.50 20.26
CA ILE A 159 -8.49 0.51 21.63
C ILE A 159 -8.03 1.75 22.39
N LEU A 160 -6.74 2.10 22.31
CA LEU A 160 -6.20 3.30 22.95
C LEU A 160 -6.85 4.60 22.42
N ALA A 161 -7.02 4.69 21.09
CA ALA A 161 -7.68 5.82 20.46
C ALA A 161 -9.14 5.95 20.93
N LEU A 162 -9.87 4.83 21.01
CA LEU A 162 -11.24 4.80 21.52
C LEU A 162 -11.32 5.29 22.98
N ILE A 163 -10.48 4.76 23.87
CA ILE A 163 -10.42 5.19 25.27
C ILE A 163 -10.10 6.69 25.37
N SER A 164 -9.15 7.17 24.57
CA SER A 164 -8.77 8.58 24.52
C SER A 164 -9.94 9.46 24.05
N ALA A 165 -10.66 9.04 23.01
CA ALA A 165 -11.82 9.78 22.49
C ALA A 165 -12.96 9.84 23.52
N LEU A 166 -13.31 8.71 24.14
CA LEU A 166 -14.32 8.65 25.20
C LEU A 166 -13.94 9.50 26.41
N SER A 167 -12.66 9.47 26.82
CA SER A 167 -12.17 10.32 27.89
C SER A 167 -12.28 11.80 27.55
N GLY A 168 -11.99 12.20 26.30
CA GLY A 168 -12.14 13.57 25.84
C GLY A 168 -13.59 14.06 25.91
N ILE A 169 -14.53 13.23 25.44
CA ILE A 169 -15.98 13.51 25.51
C ILE A 169 -16.43 13.66 26.96
N TYR A 170 -16.05 12.71 27.83
CA TYR A 170 -16.41 12.75 29.25
C TYR A 170 -15.89 14.02 29.95
N LEU A 171 -14.63 14.39 29.71
CA LEU A 171 -14.03 15.59 30.30
C LEU A 171 -14.69 16.87 29.79
N PHE A 172 -15.10 16.93 28.53
CA PHE A 172 -15.80 18.10 27.98
C PHE A 172 -17.10 18.39 28.75
N PHE A 173 -17.90 17.36 29.03
CA PHE A 173 -19.16 17.52 29.78
C PHE A 173 -18.95 17.70 31.30
N ASN A 174 -17.88 17.14 31.88
CA ASN A 174 -17.63 17.25 33.31
C ASN A 174 -16.78 18.48 33.70
N SER A 175 -16.09 19.13 32.75
CA SER A 175 -15.29 20.33 33.01
C SER A 175 -16.13 21.62 33.00
N SER A 176 -17.32 21.62 32.39
CA SER A 176 -18.21 22.77 32.31
C SER A 176 -19.05 23.00 33.59
N SER A 177 -18.97 22.09 34.57
CA SER A 177 -19.81 22.10 35.77
C SER A 177 -19.19 22.76 37.02
N LYS A 178 -18.02 23.41 36.90
CA LYS A 178 -17.48 24.23 38.00
C LYS A 178 -17.80 25.72 37.80
N PRO A 179 -18.74 26.32 38.57
CA PRO A 179 -18.82 27.78 38.63
C PRO A 179 -17.50 28.32 39.18
N LYS A 180 -16.95 29.35 38.51
CA LYS A 180 -15.86 30.15 39.07
C LYS A 180 -16.40 30.87 40.31
N SER A 181 -15.91 30.51 41.50
CA SER A 181 -16.04 31.34 42.71
C SER A 181 -14.85 32.29 42.81
#